data_AF-A0A3R7WKA4-F1
#
_entry.id   AF-A0A3R7WKA4-F1
#
_cell.length_a   1.000
_cell.length_b   1.000
_cell.length_c   1.000
_cell.angle_alpha   90.00
_cell.angle_beta   90.00
_cell.angle_gamma   90.00
#
_symmetry.space_group_name_H-M   'P 1'
#
loop_
_entity.id
_entity.type
_entity.pdbx_description
1 polymer ?
#
loop_
_entity_poly.entity_id
_entity_poly.type
_entity_poly.pdbx_seq_one_letter_code
_entity_poly.pdbx_strand_id
1 'polypeptide(L)'
;MQAMAEDEAFAWELSKENVAPVHCGRNVDKLNVALAEVHSSSHHSTLQLKERELQDHIAAYTGDDPLTSWLEYYKWVQECFPSDMKKNSSVLEQITHEFKGIKKYRNDVRYMKLWVTYADKVEKPLDVFTFLYKNKIGDKLALFYIAWAFLCEKCGKIKDAETIFNRGFVKYVRNDTCVR
;
A
#
# COMPACT_ATOMS: atom_id res chain seq x y z
N MET A 1 27.98 -9.80 -28.09
CA MET A 1 27.79 -10.00 -26.65
C MET A 1 27.30 -8.73 -25.94
N GLN A 2 27.54 -7.52 -26.48
CA GLN A 2 27.09 -6.25 -25.88
C GLN A 2 25.58 -5.93 -26.09
N ALA A 3 25.02 -6.29 -27.24
CA ALA A 3 23.61 -6.01 -27.58
C ALA A 3 22.58 -6.74 -26.68
N MET A 4 22.90 -7.94 -26.19
CA MET A 4 21.99 -8.70 -25.31
C MET A 4 21.91 -8.14 -23.88
N ALA A 5 22.97 -7.45 -23.41
CA ALA A 5 22.99 -6.83 -22.09
C ALA A 5 22.26 -5.48 -22.07
N GLU A 6 22.21 -4.78 -23.20
CA GLU A 6 21.43 -3.55 -23.34
C GLU A 6 19.92 -3.84 -23.38
N ASP A 7 19.49 -4.94 -24.05
CA ASP A 7 18.08 -5.34 -24.09
C ASP A 7 17.48 -5.66 -22.70
N GLU A 8 18.28 -6.23 -21.77
CA GLU A 8 17.85 -6.45 -20.38
C GLU A 8 17.70 -5.15 -19.58
N ALA A 9 18.49 -4.11 -19.90
CA ALA A 9 18.44 -2.82 -19.21
C ALA A 9 17.19 -1.97 -19.57
N PHE A 10 16.55 -2.26 -20.71
CA PHE A 10 15.34 -1.57 -21.18
C PHE A 10 14.07 -2.45 -21.16
N ALA A 11 14.10 -3.58 -20.46
CA ALA A 11 12.93 -4.46 -20.34
C ALA A 11 11.66 -3.72 -19.83
N TRP A 12 11.85 -2.72 -18.96
CA TRP A 12 10.77 -1.85 -18.48
C TRP A 12 10.09 -1.03 -19.58
N GLU A 13 10.81 -0.61 -20.64
CA GLU A 13 10.26 0.19 -21.73
C GLU A 13 9.29 -0.64 -22.58
N LEU A 14 9.65 -1.90 -22.82
CA LEU A 14 8.84 -2.87 -23.56
C LEU A 14 7.57 -3.30 -22.80
N SER A 15 7.59 -3.23 -21.48
CA SER A 15 6.50 -3.71 -20.61
C SER A 15 5.79 -2.61 -19.80
N LYS A 16 6.04 -1.34 -20.09
CA LYS A 16 5.54 -0.20 -19.30
C LYS A 16 4.02 -0.19 -19.08
N GLU A 17 3.24 -0.66 -20.05
CA GLU A 17 1.77 -0.74 -19.98
C GLU A 17 1.28 -1.84 -19.03
N ASN A 18 2.12 -2.83 -18.73
CA ASN A 18 1.78 -3.96 -17.86
C ASN A 18 2.21 -3.74 -16.40
N VAL A 19 2.98 -2.68 -16.10
CA VAL A 19 3.55 -2.44 -14.77
C VAL A 19 2.61 -1.56 -13.94
N ALA A 20 2.28 -1.99 -12.72
CA ALA A 20 1.38 -1.23 -11.85
C ALA A 20 2.00 0.11 -11.42
N PRO A 21 1.25 1.21 -11.47
CA PRO A 21 1.67 2.44 -10.82
C PRO A 21 1.73 2.23 -9.29
N VAL A 22 2.76 2.78 -8.66
CA VAL A 22 2.95 2.75 -7.21
C VAL A 22 3.26 4.14 -6.69
N HIS A 23 2.67 4.51 -5.55
CA HIS A 23 2.76 5.87 -4.99
C HIS A 23 4.18 6.30 -4.60
N CYS A 24 5.10 5.36 -4.35
CA CYS A 24 6.49 5.64 -3.94
C CYS A 24 7.53 5.40 -5.04
N GLY A 25 7.11 5.16 -6.29
CA GLY A 25 8.02 4.78 -7.38
C GLY A 25 8.58 3.36 -7.25
N ARG A 26 9.40 2.95 -8.23
CA ARG A 26 10.01 1.61 -8.30
C ARG A 26 11.52 1.72 -8.42
N ASN A 27 12.22 0.70 -7.94
CA ASN A 27 13.62 0.49 -8.28
C ASN A 27 13.69 -0.12 -9.69
N VAL A 28 14.37 0.56 -10.62
CA VAL A 28 14.42 0.18 -12.04
C VAL A 28 15.19 -1.13 -12.25
N ASP A 29 16.28 -1.35 -11.50
CA ASP A 29 17.07 -2.57 -11.60
C ASP A 29 16.24 -3.81 -11.23
N LYS A 30 15.51 -3.73 -10.11
CA LYS A 30 14.60 -4.80 -9.69
C LYS A 30 13.46 -5.02 -10.68
N LEU A 31 12.95 -3.94 -11.28
CA LEU A 31 11.88 -4.02 -12.27
C LEU A 31 12.37 -4.74 -13.53
N ASN A 32 13.57 -4.43 -14.02
CA ASN A 32 14.16 -5.08 -15.17
C ASN A 32 14.34 -6.59 -14.93
N VAL A 33 14.88 -6.98 -13.78
CA VAL A 33 15.00 -8.40 -13.40
C VAL A 33 13.64 -9.07 -13.36
N ALA A 34 12.67 -8.47 -12.66
CA ALA A 34 11.33 -9.04 -12.54
C ALA A 34 10.61 -9.18 -13.89
N LEU A 35 10.91 -8.33 -14.88
CA LEU A 35 10.31 -8.37 -16.22
C LEU A 35 11.06 -9.32 -17.17
N ALA A 36 12.39 -9.40 -17.09
CA ALA A 36 13.19 -10.28 -17.92
C ALA A 36 12.95 -11.77 -17.58
N GLU A 37 12.70 -12.06 -16.29
CA GLU A 37 12.63 -13.44 -15.80
C GLU A 37 11.20 -14.01 -15.71
N VAL A 38 10.16 -13.29 -16.19
CA VAL A 38 8.74 -13.68 -16.09
C VAL A 38 8.45 -15.08 -16.65
N HIS A 39 9.15 -15.49 -17.70
CA HIS A 39 8.95 -16.77 -18.38
C HIS A 39 9.91 -17.89 -17.92
N SER A 40 10.84 -17.58 -17.00
CA SER A 40 11.80 -18.56 -16.49
C SER A 40 11.16 -19.45 -15.42
N SER A 41 11.06 -20.75 -15.69
CA SER A 41 10.55 -21.74 -14.73
C SER A 41 11.38 -21.81 -13.45
N SER A 42 12.70 -21.59 -13.56
CA SER A 42 13.62 -21.51 -12.42
C SER A 42 13.43 -20.25 -11.58
N HIS A 43 13.09 -19.13 -12.21
CA HIS A 43 12.77 -17.90 -11.48
C HIS A 43 11.45 -18.08 -10.71
N HIS A 44 10.44 -18.66 -11.36
CA HIS A 44 9.15 -18.91 -10.73
C HIS A 44 9.27 -19.80 -9.48
N SER A 45 10.05 -20.88 -9.53
CA SER A 45 10.27 -21.74 -8.35
C SER A 45 11.01 -21.00 -7.23
N THR A 46 11.98 -20.15 -7.56
CA THR A 46 12.71 -19.31 -6.60
C THR A 46 11.78 -18.32 -5.90
N LEU A 47 10.90 -17.64 -6.65
CA LEU A 47 9.89 -16.74 -6.08
C LEU A 47 8.90 -17.47 -5.18
N GLN A 48 8.44 -18.66 -5.55
CA GLN A 48 7.53 -19.47 -4.73
C GLN A 48 8.18 -19.89 -3.41
N LEU A 49 9.45 -20.31 -3.43
CA LEU A 49 10.20 -20.62 -2.22
C LEU A 49 10.32 -19.38 -1.33
N LYS A 50 10.65 -18.24 -1.94
CA LYS A 50 10.81 -16.99 -1.19
C LYS A 50 9.49 -16.49 -0.58
N GLU A 51 8.38 -16.65 -1.29
CA GLU A 51 7.05 -16.34 -0.80
C GLU A 51 6.71 -17.16 0.44
N ARG A 52 6.98 -18.47 0.40
CA ARG A 52 6.75 -19.37 1.54
C ARG A 52 7.60 -18.95 2.75
N GLU A 53 8.89 -18.66 2.55
CA GLU A 53 9.76 -18.19 3.64
C GLU A 53 9.22 -16.91 4.31
N LEU A 54 8.73 -15.94 3.52
CA LEU A 54 8.17 -14.70 4.05
C LEU A 54 6.86 -14.94 4.81
N GLN A 55 6.00 -15.83 4.31
CA GLN A 55 4.75 -16.21 4.97
C GLN A 55 5.01 -16.96 6.28
N ASP A 56 5.96 -17.90 6.28
CA ASP A 56 6.38 -18.63 7.48
C ASP A 56 6.98 -17.68 8.51
N HIS A 57 7.78 -16.69 8.07
CA HIS A 57 8.31 -15.64 8.94
C HIS A 57 7.20 -14.79 9.56
N ILE A 58 6.18 -14.39 8.78
CA ILE A 58 5.01 -13.67 9.30
C ILE A 58 4.27 -14.51 10.34
N ALA A 59 4.03 -15.80 10.06
CA ALA A 59 3.30 -16.70 10.95
C ALA A 59 4.05 -17.00 12.26
N ALA A 60 5.38 -17.13 12.20
CA ALA A 60 6.24 -17.37 13.36
C ALA A 60 6.61 -16.09 14.14
N TYR A 61 6.25 -14.91 13.62
CA TYR A 61 6.62 -13.64 14.22
C TYR A 61 5.94 -13.44 15.58
N THR A 62 6.77 -13.33 16.63
CA THR A 62 6.32 -13.13 18.03
C THR A 62 6.76 -11.78 18.60
N GLY A 63 7.34 -10.91 17.77
CA GLY A 63 7.79 -9.58 18.19
C GLY A 63 6.66 -8.57 18.37
N ASP A 64 7.02 -7.35 18.78
CA ASP A 64 6.04 -6.31 19.10
C ASP A 64 5.41 -5.65 17.87
N ASP A 65 6.05 -5.67 16.70
CA ASP A 65 5.62 -4.96 15.49
C ASP A 65 5.38 -5.88 14.29
N PRO A 66 4.37 -6.77 14.33
CA PRO A 66 4.04 -7.65 13.20
C PRO A 66 3.74 -6.90 11.90
N LEU A 67 3.31 -5.63 11.97
CA LEU A 67 3.03 -4.85 10.76
C LEU A 67 4.28 -4.68 9.88
N THR A 68 5.47 -4.62 10.46
CA THR A 68 6.72 -4.50 9.69
C THR A 68 6.94 -5.67 8.76
N SER A 69 6.75 -6.91 9.23
CA SER A 69 6.90 -8.11 8.39
C SER A 69 5.87 -8.15 7.26
N TRP A 70 4.65 -7.69 7.51
CA TRP A 70 3.63 -7.54 6.47
C TRP A 70 3.98 -6.47 5.42
N LEU A 71 4.57 -5.35 5.84
CA LEU A 71 5.02 -4.30 4.92
C LEU A 71 6.19 -4.77 4.05
N GLU A 72 7.12 -5.53 4.62
CA GLU A 72 8.23 -6.15 3.89
C GLU A 72 7.70 -7.14 2.84
N TYR A 73 6.76 -8.00 3.23
CA TYR A 73 6.11 -8.91 2.30
C TYR A 73 5.33 -8.18 1.20
N TYR A 74 4.56 -7.16 1.55
CA TYR A 74 3.82 -6.35 0.58
C TYR A 74 4.76 -5.66 -0.42
N LYS A 75 5.87 -5.08 0.06
CA LYS A 75 6.89 -4.48 -0.80
C LYS A 75 7.53 -5.52 -1.72
N TRP A 76 7.86 -6.70 -1.21
CA TRP A 76 8.39 -7.80 -2.02
C TRP A 76 7.41 -8.20 -3.13
N VAL A 77 6.11 -8.30 -2.83
CA VAL A 77 5.09 -8.57 -3.85
C VAL A 77 5.04 -7.47 -4.92
N GLN A 78 5.13 -6.20 -4.53
CA GLN A 78 5.14 -5.08 -5.47
C GLN A 78 6.37 -5.10 -6.40
N GLU A 79 7.52 -5.53 -5.89
CA GLU A 79 8.78 -5.61 -6.64
C GLU A 79 8.81 -6.82 -7.58
N CYS A 80 8.45 -8.02 -7.10
CA CYS A 80 8.55 -9.27 -7.86
C CYS A 80 7.36 -9.55 -8.78
N PHE A 81 6.20 -8.96 -8.51
CA PHE A 81 5.00 -9.14 -9.33
C PHE A 81 4.48 -7.79 -9.83
N PRO A 82 5.26 -7.07 -10.67
CA PRO A 82 4.93 -5.72 -11.11
C PRO A 82 3.60 -5.65 -11.86
N SER A 83 3.21 -6.72 -12.55
CA SER A 83 2.01 -6.81 -13.38
C SER A 83 0.82 -7.49 -12.70
N ASP A 84 1.02 -8.11 -11.53
CA ASP A 84 -0.05 -8.85 -10.84
C ASP A 84 -0.84 -7.95 -9.88
N MET A 85 -1.81 -7.23 -10.46
CA MET A 85 -2.71 -6.36 -9.69
C MET A 85 -3.57 -7.15 -8.70
N LYS A 86 -3.91 -8.40 -9.02
CA LYS A 86 -4.79 -9.23 -8.20
C LYS A 86 -4.06 -9.64 -6.94
N LYS A 87 -2.83 -10.16 -7.05
CA LYS A 87 -2.00 -10.52 -5.90
C LYS A 87 -1.72 -9.31 -5.01
N ASN A 88 -1.36 -8.18 -5.61
CA ASN A 88 -1.12 -6.94 -4.86
C ASN A 88 -2.37 -6.47 -4.09
N SER A 89 -3.55 -6.55 -4.69
CA SER A 89 -4.81 -6.18 -4.02
C SER A 89 -5.21 -7.17 -2.94
N SER A 90 -5.02 -8.46 -3.16
CA SER A 90 -5.31 -9.52 -2.17
C SER A 90 -4.45 -9.38 -0.91
N VAL A 91 -3.14 -9.15 -1.06
CA VAL A 91 -2.25 -8.93 0.10
C VAL A 91 -2.65 -7.66 0.86
N LEU A 92 -3.00 -6.59 0.15
CA LEU A 92 -3.43 -5.35 0.78
C LEU A 92 -4.75 -5.51 1.56
N GLU A 93 -5.71 -6.25 1.02
CA GLU A 93 -6.95 -6.60 1.70
C GLU A 93 -6.67 -7.45 2.95
N GLN A 94 -5.77 -8.43 2.85
CA GLN A 94 -5.37 -9.26 3.98
C GLN A 94 -4.77 -8.42 5.12
N ILE A 95 -3.82 -7.52 4.82
CA ILE A 95 -3.22 -6.64 5.83
C ILE A 95 -4.27 -5.71 6.45
N THR A 96 -5.12 -5.09 5.63
CA THR A 96 -6.14 -4.17 6.15
C THR A 96 -7.15 -4.88 7.04
N HIS A 97 -7.50 -6.13 6.73
CA HIS A 97 -8.38 -6.97 7.55
C HIS A 97 -7.72 -7.44 8.86
N GLU A 98 -6.51 -7.99 8.79
CA GLU A 98 -5.78 -8.56 9.94
C GLU A 98 -5.58 -7.52 11.06
N PHE A 99 -5.18 -6.31 10.70
CA PHE A 99 -4.82 -5.27 11.67
C PHE A 99 -5.99 -4.41 12.14
N LYS A 100 -7.19 -4.60 11.57
CA LYS A 100 -8.38 -3.77 11.86
C LYS A 100 -8.75 -3.73 13.34
N GLY A 101 -8.58 -4.84 14.05
CA GLY A 101 -8.89 -4.97 15.48
C GLY A 101 -7.81 -4.44 16.43
N ILE A 102 -6.59 -4.25 15.94
CA ILE A 102 -5.41 -4.02 16.78
C ILE A 102 -5.25 -2.53 17.08
N LYS A 103 -5.57 -2.13 18.32
CA LYS A 103 -5.59 -0.71 18.74
C LYS A 103 -4.25 0.02 18.52
N LYS A 104 -3.12 -0.68 18.65
CA LYS A 104 -1.76 -0.15 18.47
C LYS A 104 -1.58 0.53 17.09
N TYR A 105 -2.17 -0.04 16.04
CA TYR A 105 -1.96 0.45 14.66
C TYR A 105 -3.03 1.42 14.18
N ARG A 106 -4.09 1.67 14.96
CA ARG A 106 -5.21 2.53 14.53
C ARG A 106 -4.74 3.89 14.05
N ASN A 107 -3.74 4.49 14.69
CA ASN A 107 -3.18 5.78 14.30
C ASN A 107 -1.71 5.66 13.85
N ASP A 108 -1.30 4.49 13.35
CA ASP A 108 0.00 4.33 12.70
C ASP A 108 -0.08 4.84 11.26
N VAL A 109 0.85 5.73 10.88
CA VAL A 109 0.92 6.33 9.54
C VAL A 109 1.14 5.26 8.46
N ARG A 110 1.91 4.20 8.76
CA ARG A 110 2.17 3.10 7.83
C ARG A 110 0.88 2.36 7.49
N TYR A 111 0.08 2.06 8.51
CA TYR A 111 -1.21 1.41 8.34
C TYR A 111 -2.22 2.31 7.61
N MET A 112 -2.21 3.61 7.89
CA MET A 112 -3.07 4.56 7.17
C MET A 112 -2.72 4.65 5.68
N LYS A 113 -1.43 4.63 5.30
CA LYS A 113 -1.02 4.59 3.89
C LYS A 113 -1.55 3.35 3.16
N LEU A 114 -1.58 2.19 3.82
CA LEU A 114 -2.18 0.98 3.27
C LEU A 114 -3.68 1.16 3.02
N TRP A 115 -4.41 1.75 3.96
CA TRP A 115 -5.84 2.04 3.79
C TRP A 115 -6.12 3.02 2.65
N VAL A 116 -5.33 4.07 2.50
CA VAL A 116 -5.44 5.00 1.37
C VAL A 116 -5.19 4.27 0.05
N THR A 117 -4.15 3.44 0.00
CA THR A 117 -3.84 2.62 -1.19
C THR A 117 -4.95 1.61 -1.49
N TYR A 118 -5.62 1.08 -0.46
CA TYR A 118 -6.74 0.17 -0.61
C TYR A 118 -7.97 0.90 -1.15
N ALA A 119 -8.23 2.11 -0.67
CA ALA A 119 -9.34 2.93 -1.15
C ALA A 119 -9.23 3.19 -2.66
N ASP A 120 -8.03 3.43 -3.20
CA ASP A 120 -7.82 3.63 -4.64
C ASP A 120 -8.22 2.43 -5.52
N LYS A 121 -8.35 1.24 -4.93
CA LYS A 121 -8.59 -0.02 -5.66
C LYS A 121 -10.03 -0.52 -5.57
N VAL A 122 -10.85 0.03 -4.68
CA VAL A 122 -12.24 -0.39 -4.51
C VAL A 122 -13.19 0.49 -5.31
N GLU A 123 -14.36 -0.05 -5.66
CA GLU A 123 -15.38 0.69 -6.42
C GLU A 123 -15.96 1.88 -5.65
N LYS A 124 -16.07 1.77 -4.32
CA LYS A 124 -16.69 2.78 -3.44
C LYS A 124 -15.71 3.28 -2.39
N PRO A 125 -14.73 4.11 -2.79
CA PRO A 125 -13.65 4.55 -1.89
C PRO A 125 -14.16 5.41 -0.72
N LEU A 126 -15.26 6.17 -0.90
CA LEU A 126 -15.87 6.98 0.16
C LEU A 126 -16.45 6.12 1.30
N ASP A 127 -16.91 4.90 1.00
CA ASP A 127 -17.42 3.97 2.02
C ASP A 127 -16.28 3.47 2.91
N VAL A 128 -15.07 3.31 2.36
CA VAL A 128 -13.86 2.96 3.12
C VAL A 128 -13.56 4.05 4.15
N PHE A 129 -13.47 5.31 3.75
CA PHE A 129 -13.20 6.42 4.69
C PHE A 129 -14.30 6.58 5.75
N THR A 130 -15.56 6.37 5.36
CA THR A 130 -16.68 6.35 6.31
C THR A 130 -16.54 5.22 7.33
N PHE A 131 -16.16 4.02 6.88
CA PHE A 131 -15.87 2.88 7.74
C PHE A 131 -14.70 3.16 8.69
N LEU A 132 -13.60 3.72 8.21
CA LEU A 132 -12.43 4.06 9.03
C LEU A 132 -12.78 5.09 10.11
N TYR A 133 -13.55 6.11 9.75
CA TYR A 133 -14.01 7.13 10.70
C TYR A 133 -14.88 6.54 11.81
N LYS A 134 -15.82 5.64 11.46
CA LYS A 134 -16.68 4.94 12.43
C LYS A 134 -15.86 4.09 13.40
N ASN A 135 -14.81 3.43 12.91
CA ASN A 135 -13.94 2.56 13.71
C ASN A 135 -12.79 3.28 14.43
N LYS A 136 -12.69 4.61 14.30
CA LYS A 136 -11.59 5.42 14.87
C LYS A 136 -10.21 4.95 14.39
N ILE A 137 -10.10 4.65 13.10
CA ILE A 137 -8.84 4.30 12.43
C ILE A 137 -8.33 5.56 11.72
N GLY A 138 -7.18 6.05 12.18
CA GLY A 138 -6.46 7.25 11.73
C GLY A 138 -7.16 8.57 12.01
N ASP A 139 -8.11 8.58 12.93
CA ASP A 139 -8.87 9.78 13.30
C ASP A 139 -8.04 10.83 14.07
N LYS A 140 -6.77 10.52 14.37
CA LYS A 140 -5.76 11.46 14.87
C LYS A 140 -4.74 11.88 13.81
N LEU A 141 -4.76 11.30 12.61
CA LEU A 141 -3.78 11.55 11.56
C LEU A 141 -4.30 12.60 10.58
N ALA A 142 -3.51 13.63 10.30
CA ALA A 142 -3.82 14.59 9.26
C ALA A 142 -3.98 13.93 7.87
N LEU A 143 -3.12 12.94 7.57
CA LEU A 143 -3.17 12.15 6.34
C LEU A 143 -4.55 11.58 6.04
N PHE A 144 -5.27 11.11 7.07
CA PHE A 144 -6.62 10.56 6.91
C PHE A 144 -7.60 11.61 6.38
N TYR A 145 -7.62 12.80 6.98
CA TYR A 145 -8.53 13.88 6.60
C TYR A 145 -8.17 14.48 5.24
N ILE A 146 -6.88 14.62 4.94
CA ILE A 146 -6.40 15.10 3.64
C ILE A 146 -6.83 14.13 2.52
N ALA A 147 -6.57 12.84 2.68
CA ALA A 147 -6.93 11.84 1.69
C ALA A 147 -8.45 11.73 1.48
N TRP A 148 -9.23 11.82 2.56
CA TRP A 148 -10.68 11.81 2.46
C TRP A 148 -11.23 13.06 1.78
N ALA A 149 -10.74 14.25 2.14
CA ALA A 149 -11.16 15.50 1.50
C ALA A 149 -10.82 15.50 0.01
N PHE A 150 -9.61 15.07 -0.36
CA PHE A 150 -9.18 14.93 -1.75
C PHE A 150 -10.08 13.98 -2.54
N LEU A 151 -10.48 12.85 -1.94
CA LEU A 151 -11.40 11.93 -2.58
C LEU A 151 -12.81 12.53 -2.78
N CYS A 152 -13.32 13.28 -1.79
CA CYS A 152 -14.57 14.02 -1.94
C CYS A 152 -14.50 15.03 -3.08
N GLU A 153 -13.39 15.77 -3.20
CA GLU A 153 -13.13 16.71 -4.29
C GLU A 153 -13.10 16.01 -5.65
N LYS A 154 -12.39 14.87 -5.77
CA LYS A 154 -12.35 14.05 -6.99
C LYS A 154 -13.74 13.55 -7.40
N CYS A 155 -14.64 13.31 -6.43
CA CYS A 155 -16.04 12.95 -6.67
C CYS A 155 -16.97 14.16 -6.93
N GLY A 156 -16.44 15.38 -7.01
CA GLY A 156 -17.22 16.61 -7.20
C GLY A 156 -17.96 17.12 -5.95
N LYS A 157 -17.72 16.51 -4.79
CA LYS A 157 -18.37 16.84 -3.51
C LYS A 157 -17.57 17.89 -2.73
N ILE A 158 -17.46 19.09 -3.29
CA ILE A 158 -16.58 20.16 -2.77
C ILE A 158 -16.94 20.58 -1.34
N LYS A 159 -18.24 20.72 -1.03
CA LYS A 159 -18.71 21.09 0.32
C LYS A 159 -18.35 20.02 1.38
N ASP A 160 -18.42 18.75 0.98
CA ASP A 160 -18.04 17.64 1.86
C ASP A 160 -16.53 17.63 2.08
N ALA A 161 -15.74 17.87 1.02
CA ALA A 161 -14.29 17.99 1.11
C ALA A 161 -13.87 19.08 2.12
N GLU A 162 -14.45 20.28 2.00
CA GLU A 162 -14.21 21.39 2.93
C GLU A 162 -14.59 21.01 4.38
N THR A 163 -15.76 20.38 4.57
CA THR A 163 -16.22 19.93 5.88
C THR A 163 -15.25 18.93 6.52
N ILE A 164 -14.77 17.96 5.75
CA ILE A 164 -13.80 16.95 6.21
C ILE A 164 -12.44 17.58 6.53
N PHE A 165 -11.98 18.50 5.69
CA PHE A 165 -10.73 19.22 5.92
C PHE A 165 -10.77 20.04 7.21
N ASN A 166 -11.81 20.85 7.39
CA ASN A 166 -12.02 21.65 8.61
C ASN A 166 -12.13 20.77 9.87
N ARG A 167 -12.76 19.60 9.76
CA ARG A 167 -12.80 18.62 10.86
C ARG A 167 -11.40 18.13 11.24
N GLY A 168 -10.55 17.84 10.25
CA GLY A 168 -9.16 17.48 10.47
C GLY A 168 -8.37 18.60 11.17
N PHE A 169 -8.58 19.85 10.75
CA PHE A 169 -7.94 21.02 11.36
C PHE A 169 -8.34 21.19 12.84
N VAL A 170 -9.64 21.15 13.16
CA VAL A 170 -10.12 21.26 14.56
C VAL A 170 -9.56 20.14 15.45
N LYS A 171 -9.48 18.93 14.91
CA LYS A 171 -8.88 17.77 15.58
C LYS A 171 -7.39 17.97 15.86
N TYR A 172 -6.64 18.49 14.91
CA TYR A 172 -5.22 18.80 15.06
C TYR A 172 -5.00 19.85 16.17
N VAL A 173 -5.71 20.97 16.10
CA VAL A 173 -5.61 22.06 17.10
C VAL A 173 -5.89 21.55 18.52
N ARG A 174 -6.94 20.75 18.72
CA ARG A 174 -7.27 20.18 20.04
C ARG A 174 -6.19 19.27 20.61
N ASN A 175 -5.52 18.50 19.75
CA ASN A 175 -4.42 17.64 20.20
C ASN A 175 -3.20 18.49 20.60
N ASP A 176 -2.94 19.60 19.93
CA ASP A 176 -1.79 20.47 20.21
C ASP A 176 -1.95 21.28 21.50
N THR A 177 -3.18 21.68 21.83
CA THR A 177 -3.51 22.41 23.07
C THR A 177 -3.46 21.56 24.34
N CYS A 178 -3.54 20.23 24.24
CA CYS A 178 -3.48 19.31 25.40
C CYS A 178 -2.07 18.78 25.68
N VAL A 179 -1.07 19.14 24.86
CA VAL A 179 0.33 18.68 24.98
C VAL A 179 1.25 19.81 25.49
N ARG A 180 0.67 20.91 25.99
CA ARG A 180 1.40 21.99 26.67
C ARG A 180 1.14 21.99 28.16
#